data_AF-A0A9D6IEQ8-F1
#
_entry.id   AF-A0A9D6IEQ8-F1
#
_cell.length_a   1.000
_cell.length_b   1.000
_cell.length_c   1.000
_cell.angle_alpha   90.00
_cell.angle_beta   90.00
_cell.angle_gamma   90.00
#
_symmetry.space_group_name_H-M   'P 1'
#
loop_
_entity.id
_entity.type
_entity.pdbx_description
1 polymer ?
#
loop_
_entity_poly.entity_id
_entity_poly.type
_entity_poly.pdbx_seq_one_letter_code
_entity_poly.pdbx_strand_id
1 'polypeptide(L)'
;MTYYRGGPTLAPRRIDVIINRKTGLVMPGRGVSIADRSDGLDRFGGAFEVGTIPNTLEIVGAGRNPHHFEIAPKQEMTFEQYEAELAKISLTKV
;
A
#
# COMPACT_ATOMS: atom_id res chain seq x y z
N MET A 1 0.53 -6.02 -15.09
CA MET A 1 -0.18 -4.83 -14.61
C MET A 1 0.81 -4.02 -13.82
N THR A 2 0.93 -2.72 -14.07
CA THR A 2 1.84 -1.82 -13.37
C THR A 2 1.04 -0.97 -12.39
N TYR A 3 1.58 -0.74 -11.20
CA TYR A 3 0.97 0.11 -10.19
C TYR A 3 1.88 1.26 -9.80
N TYR A 4 1.29 2.33 -9.29
CA TYR A 4 1.96 3.57 -8.97
C TYR A 4 1.60 4.06 -7.58
N ARG A 5 2.60 4.51 -6.83
CA ARG A 5 2.46 5.23 -5.56
C ARG A 5 2.56 6.72 -5.82
N GLY A 6 1.67 7.49 -5.21
CA GLY A 6 1.83 8.93 -5.09
C GLY A 6 2.89 9.26 -4.04
N GLY A 7 4.01 9.80 -4.48
CA GLY A 7 5.14 10.17 -3.62
C GLY A 7 6.15 9.04 -3.36
N PRO A 8 7.30 9.35 -2.73
CA PRO A 8 8.48 8.49 -2.71
C PRO A 8 8.49 7.45 -1.59
N THR A 9 7.36 7.21 -0.91
CA THR A 9 7.34 6.33 0.27
C THR A 9 6.07 5.48 0.35
N LEU A 10 6.28 4.24 0.79
CA LEU A 10 5.24 3.30 1.21
C LEU A 10 5.11 3.21 2.73
N ALA A 11 5.79 4.07 3.51
CA ALA A 11 5.66 4.07 4.96
C ALA A 11 4.18 4.21 5.37
N PRO A 12 3.60 3.22 6.05
CA PRO A 12 2.18 3.23 6.37
C PRO A 12 1.91 4.21 7.51
N ARG A 13 0.72 4.81 7.51
CA ARG A 13 0.19 5.55 8.66
C ARG A 13 -0.88 4.71 9.32
N ARG A 14 -1.16 4.97 10.60
CA ARG A 14 -2.23 4.26 11.31
C ARG A 14 -3.62 4.44 10.66
N ILE A 15 -3.83 5.53 9.93
CA ILE A 15 -5.07 5.79 9.19
C ILE A 15 -5.21 4.98 7.90
N ASP A 16 -4.11 4.42 7.39
CA ASP A 16 -4.09 3.64 6.14
C ASP A 16 -4.55 2.19 6.39
N VAL A 17 -4.62 1.74 7.64
CA VAL A 17 -4.90 0.34 8.01
C VAL A 17 -6.09 0.21 8.94
N ILE A 18 -6.59 -1.02 9.08
CA ILE A 18 -7.51 -1.40 10.16
C ILE A 18 -6.72 -2.16 11.21
N ILE A 19 -6.81 -1.73 12.46
CA ILE A 19 -6.20 -2.43 13.60
C ILE A 19 -7.29 -3.19 14.36
N ASN A 20 -7.09 -4.49 14.52
CA ASN A 20 -7.93 -5.33 15.36
C ASN A 20 -7.79 -4.87 16.81
N ARG A 21 -8.88 -4.35 17.40
CA ARG A 21 -8.86 -3.77 18.76
C ARG A 21 -8.57 -4.78 19.87
N LYS A 22 -8.74 -6.08 19.61
CA LYS A 22 -8.47 -7.13 20.60
C LYS A 22 -7.02 -7.56 20.61
N THR A 23 -6.40 -7.67 19.43
CA THR A 23 -5.04 -8.20 19.26
C THR A 23 -3.99 -7.11 19.05
N GLY A 24 -4.41 -5.90 18.65
CA GLY A 24 -3.50 -4.82 18.26
C GLY A 24 -2.86 -5.02 16.89
N LEU A 25 -3.26 -6.05 16.13
CA LEU A 25 -2.65 -6.39 14.85
C LEU A 25 -3.33 -5.66 13.68
N VAL A 26 -2.55 -5.39 12.64
CA VAL A 26 -3.04 -4.90 11.35
C VAL A 26 -3.82 -6.02 10.67
N MET A 27 -5.04 -5.71 10.24
CA MET A 27 -5.93 -6.65 9.56
C MET A 27 -5.71 -6.66 8.04
N PRO A 28 -5.94 -7.80 7.37
CA PRO A 28 -6.05 -7.87 5.91
C PRO A 28 -7.14 -6.97 5.33
N GLY A 29 -7.02 -6.70 4.02
CA GLY A 29 -8.07 -6.03 3.24
C GLY A 29 -8.07 -4.49 3.26
N ARG A 30 -7.15 -3.84 3.97
CA ARG A 30 -6.91 -2.39 3.89
C ARG A 30 -5.44 -2.05 4.06
N GLY A 31 -4.93 -1.08 3.31
CA GLY A 31 -3.55 -0.63 3.46
C GLY A 31 -3.14 0.58 2.62
N VAL A 32 -1.88 0.59 2.17
CA VAL A 32 -1.27 1.76 1.55
C VAL A 32 -1.78 1.94 0.12
N SER A 33 -2.33 3.12 -0.17
CA SER A 33 -2.95 3.41 -1.47
C SER A 33 -1.94 3.47 -2.63
N ILE A 34 -2.31 2.81 -3.72
CA ILE A 34 -1.65 2.83 -5.03
C ILE A 34 -2.70 3.02 -6.13
N ALA A 35 -2.27 3.28 -7.35
CA ALA A 35 -3.12 3.40 -8.53
C ALA A 35 -2.61 2.52 -9.68
N ASP A 36 -3.48 2.08 -10.58
CA ASP A 36 -3.10 1.37 -11.82
C ASP A 36 -2.70 2.31 -12.96
N ARG A 37 -2.64 3.62 -12.68
CA ARG A 37 -2.30 4.70 -13.60
C ARG A 37 -1.44 5.75 -12.92
N SER A 38 -0.58 6.42 -13.69
CA SER A 38 0.35 7.42 -13.19
C SER A 38 -0.23 8.85 -13.18
N ASP A 39 -1.32 9.11 -13.90
CA ASP A 39 -1.93 10.43 -14.02
C ASP A 39 -2.61 10.89 -12.71
N GLY A 40 -2.46 12.18 -12.40
CA GLY A 40 -3.09 12.79 -11.21
C GLY A 40 -2.39 12.48 -9.88
N LEU A 41 -1.17 11.92 -9.91
CA LEU A 41 -0.35 11.68 -8.73
C LEU A 41 0.57 12.84 -8.34
N ASP A 42 0.66 13.90 -9.15
CA ASP A 42 1.51 15.08 -8.88
C ASP A 42 1.19 15.74 -7.54
N ARG A 43 -0.10 15.84 -7.20
CA ARG A 43 -0.57 16.38 -5.91
C ARG A 43 -0.11 15.57 -4.69
N PHE A 44 0.40 14.36 -4.89
CA PHE A 44 0.91 13.46 -3.85
C PHE A 44 2.44 13.34 -3.87
N GLY A 45 3.14 14.13 -4.69
CA GLY A 45 4.60 14.09 -4.83
C GLY A 45 5.11 13.41 -6.10
N GLY A 46 4.22 13.15 -7.07
CA GLY A 46 4.54 12.52 -8.35
C GLY A 46 4.32 11.01 -8.36
N ALA A 47 4.36 10.41 -9.54
CA ALA A 47 4.17 8.99 -9.74
C ALA A 47 5.47 8.21 -9.52
N PHE A 48 5.39 7.14 -8.73
CA PHE A 48 6.46 6.18 -8.53
C PHE A 48 5.95 4.80 -8.87
N GLU A 49 6.57 4.12 -9.83
CA GLU A 49 6.27 2.74 -10.15
C GLU A 49 6.59 1.83 -8.95
N VAL A 50 5.62 0.99 -8.61
CA VAL A 50 5.67 0.04 -7.50
C VAL A 50 6.31 -1.26 -8.01
N GLY A 51 7.40 -1.67 -7.36
CA GLY A 51 8.09 -2.91 -7.65
C GLY A 51 7.34 -4.17 -7.19
N THR A 52 8.09 -5.26 -7.04
CA THR A 52 7.53 -6.56 -6.64
C THR A 52 6.93 -6.51 -5.23
N ILE A 53 5.69 -6.97 -5.11
CA ILE A 53 4.99 -7.10 -3.82
C ILE A 53 5.45 -8.40 -3.12
N PRO A 54 5.96 -8.35 -1.88
CA PRO A 54 6.27 -9.52 -1.08
C PRO A 54 5.09 -10.47 -0.93
N ASN A 55 5.37 -11.77 -0.79
CA ASN A 55 4.32 -12.78 -0.68
C ASN A 55 3.43 -12.65 0.58
N THR A 56 3.89 -11.92 1.59
CA THR A 56 3.19 -11.55 2.84
C THR A 56 2.13 -10.47 2.64
N LEU A 57 2.21 -9.72 1.53
CA LEU A 57 1.32 -8.64 1.17
C LEU A 57 0.52 -9.00 -0.10
N GLU A 58 -0.56 -8.28 -0.32
CA GLU A 58 -1.41 -8.41 -1.50
C GLU A 58 -1.91 -7.06 -1.97
N ILE A 59 -2.31 -6.99 -3.24
CA ILE A 59 -3.00 -5.83 -3.79
C ILE A 59 -4.49 -6.12 -3.77
N VAL A 60 -5.25 -5.25 -3.11
CA VAL A 60 -6.71 -5.31 -3.03
C VAL A 60 -7.32 -4.09 -3.72
N GLY A 61 -8.51 -4.26 -4.31
CA GLY A 61 -9.26 -3.15 -4.90
C GLY A 61 -9.86 -2.27 -3.80
N ALA A 62 -9.78 -0.95 -3.97
CA ALA A 62 -10.24 0.00 -2.97
C ALA A 62 -11.51 0.76 -3.43
N GLY A 63 -12.67 0.28 -2.97
CA GLY A 63 -13.94 1.01 -3.03
C GLY A 63 -14.48 1.27 -4.43
N ARG A 64 -14.95 2.49 -4.68
CA ARG A 64 -15.70 2.89 -5.89
C ARG A 64 -14.83 3.38 -7.05
N ASN A 65 -13.57 3.74 -6.79
CA ASN A 65 -12.68 4.20 -7.84
C ASN A 65 -12.00 2.98 -8.48
N PRO A 66 -12.28 2.66 -9.75
CA PRO A 66 -11.69 1.49 -10.41
C PRO A 66 -10.17 1.55 -10.53
N HIS A 67 -9.60 2.76 -10.41
CA HIS A 67 -8.16 3.00 -10.48
C HIS A 67 -7.47 3.03 -9.11
N HIS A 68 -8.21 2.82 -8.01
CA HIS A 68 -7.66 2.86 -6.66
C HIS A 68 -7.50 1.45 -6.11
N PHE A 69 -6.29 1.15 -5.68
CA PHE A 69 -5.92 -0.11 -5.05
C PHE A 69 -5.16 0.17 -3.77
N GLU A 70 -5.02 -0.85 -2.94
CA GLU A 70 -4.24 -0.79 -1.71
C GLU A 70 -3.32 -2.00 -1.62
N ILE A 71 -2.09 -1.78 -1.15
CA ILE A 71 -1.22 -2.87 -0.68
C ILE A 71 -1.64 -3.16 0.75
N ALA A 72 -2.15 -4.36 1.02
CA ALA A 72 -2.63 -4.79 2.33
C ALA A 72 -1.88 -6.05 2.79
N PRO A 73 -1.84 -6.36 4.10
CA PRO A 73 -1.29 -7.62 4.55
C PRO A 73 -2.22 -8.79 4.20
N LYS A 74 -1.68 -9.97 3.86
CA LYS A 74 -2.48 -11.17 3.60
C LYS A 74 -3.00 -11.85 4.87
N GLN A 75 -2.32 -11.62 5.99
CA GLN A 75 -2.64 -12.20 7.31
C GLN A 75 -2.41 -11.14 8.38
N GLU A 76 -3.01 -11.31 9.55
CA GLU A 76 -2.78 -10.40 10.66
C GLU A 76 -1.27 -10.34 11.02
N MET A 77 -0.75 -9.13 11.16
CA MET A 77 0.66 -8.89 11.53
C MET A 77 0.78 -7.60 12.36
N THR A 78 1.91 -7.39 13.04
CA THR A 78 2.11 -6.12 13.76
C THR A 78 2.27 -4.96 12.77
N PHE A 79 2.08 -3.73 13.25
CA PHE A 79 2.28 -2.54 12.40
C PHE A 79 3.73 -2.44 11.91
N GLU A 80 4.69 -2.79 12.77
CA GLU A 80 6.11 -2.79 12.47
C GLU A 80 6.48 -3.88 11.44
N GLN A 81 5.86 -5.06 11.54
CA GLN A 81 6.02 -6.11 10.52
C GLN A 81 5.47 -5.64 9.17
N TYR A 82 4.29 -5.03 9.17
CA TYR A 82 3.68 -4.49 7.96
C TYR A 82 4.55 -3.40 7.31
N GLU A 83 5.06 -2.46 8.10
CA GLU A 83 6.01 -1.44 7.63
C GLU A 83 7.30 -2.06 7.08
N ALA A 84 7.86 -3.08 7.75
CA ALA A 84 9.06 -3.77 7.30
C ALA A 84 8.84 -4.56 5.99
N GLU A 85 7.67 -5.16 5.78
CA GLU A 85 7.32 -5.80 4.50
C GLU A 85 7.17 -4.77 3.39
N LEU A 86 6.54 -3.63 3.64
CA LEU A 86 6.41 -2.53 2.68
C LEU A 86 7.78 -1.97 2.27
N ALA A 87 8.73 -1.90 3.19
CA ALA A 87 10.09 -1.42 2.93
C ALA A 87 10.90 -2.29 1.97
N LYS A 88 10.46 -3.54 1.71
CA LYS A 88 11.09 -4.44 0.71
C LYS A 88 10.70 -4.09 -0.73
N ILE A 89 9.69 -3.24 -0.92
CA ILE A 89 9.18 -2.85 -2.24
C ILE A 89 9.98 -1.65 -2.75
N SER A 90 10.57 -1.79 -3.93
CA SER A 90 11.24 -0.67 -4.60
C SER A 90 10.23 0.32 -5.19
N LEU A 91 10.55 1.62 -5.11
CA LEU A 91 9.83 2.68 -5.81
C LEU A 91 10.74 3.36 -6.83
N THR A 92 10.31 3.40 -8.09
CA THR A 92 11.07 4.07 -9.18
C THR A 92 10.28 5.26 -9.68
N LYS A 93 10.88 6.45 -9.65
CA LYS A 93 10.20 7.67 -10.15
C LYS A 93 9.96 7.56 -11.66
N VAL A 94 8.78 7.99 -12.09
CA VAL A 94 8.34 8.00 -13.50
C VAL A 94 8.18 9.42 -14.01
#